data_AF-A0A7X6VYJ5-F1
#
_entry.id   AF-A0A7X6VYJ5-F1
#
_cell.length_a   1.000
_cell.length_b   1.000
_cell.length_c   1.000
_cell.angle_alpha   90.00
_cell.angle_beta   90.00
_cell.angle_gamma   90.00
#
_symmetry.space_group_name_H-M   'P 1'
#
loop_
_entity.id
_entity.type
_entity.pdbx_description
1 polymer ?
#
loop_
_entity_poly.entity_id
_entity_poly.type
_entity_poly.pdbx_seq_one_letter_code
_entity_poly.pdbx_strand_id
1 'polypeptide(L)'
;MNTRQYHLAAIEYERILNISSADEETGTNLLKAYRFDNNCTQSFQNLRAFEIENFLKTNTLAKEFLNLSLACNCIGPAGEFEQALLPLDANNRAFYRLGYHFFRHENDSLFIFKNSHRDLLAHSYPSLLYSVEKLENFRRLSPGLAAGMSAILPGSGKAYSGFWGDALMSLAFVSTNAWLSYRGFDKKGVQSASGWIFGGISLGFYLGNIWGSGHAARTRNELQYEKLYDEAKNNFHNHF
;
A
#
# COMPACT_ATOMS: atom_id res chain seq x y z
N MET A 1 -9.35 18.29 -27.66
CA MET A 1 -9.96 16.97 -27.34
C MET A 1 -8.81 16.02 -27.04
N ASN A 2 -8.72 15.50 -25.81
CA ASN A 2 -7.68 14.54 -25.43
C ASN A 2 -8.22 13.12 -25.72
N THR A 3 -7.75 12.48 -26.79
CA THR A 3 -8.26 11.18 -27.27
C THR A 3 -7.84 10.01 -26.39
N ARG A 4 -7.03 10.24 -25.34
CA ARG A 4 -6.46 9.22 -24.42
C ARG A 4 -5.67 8.11 -25.11
N GLN A 5 -5.19 8.37 -26.34
CA GLN A 5 -4.38 7.44 -27.10
C GLN A 5 -2.89 7.61 -26.76
N TYR A 6 -2.53 7.35 -25.49
CA TYR A 6 -1.18 7.62 -24.99
C TYR A 6 -0.11 6.78 -25.66
N HIS A 7 -0.39 5.51 -25.96
CA HIS A 7 0.50 4.65 -26.74
C HIS A 7 0.85 5.25 -28.11
N LEU A 8 -0.17 5.66 -28.87
CA LEU A 8 0.02 6.24 -30.21
C LEU A 8 0.74 7.58 -30.12
N ALA A 9 0.41 8.40 -29.11
CA ALA A 9 1.12 9.66 -28.87
C ALA A 9 2.60 9.42 -28.58
N ALA A 10 2.93 8.41 -27.76
CA ALA A 10 4.32 8.04 -27.48
C ALA A 10 5.06 7.68 -28.77
N ILE A 11 4.47 6.83 -29.62
CA ILE A 11 5.06 6.45 -30.93
C ILE A 11 5.31 7.68 -31.82
N GLU A 12 4.37 8.63 -31.88
CA GLU A 12 4.56 9.84 -32.69
C GLU A 12 5.67 10.74 -32.14
N TYR A 13 5.77 10.90 -30.81
CA TYR A 13 6.86 11.66 -30.21
C TYR A 13 8.22 10.96 -30.38
N GLU A 14 8.28 9.63 -30.24
CA GLU A 14 9.48 8.84 -30.57
C GLU A 14 9.91 9.06 -32.02
N ARG A 15 8.95 9.10 -32.95
CA ARG A 15 9.22 9.37 -34.36
C ARG A 15 9.80 10.76 -34.58
N ILE A 16 9.28 11.78 -33.91
CA ILE A 16 9.79 13.16 -33.99
C ILE A 16 11.24 13.21 -33.47
N LEU A 17 11.51 12.60 -32.31
CA LEU A 17 12.86 12.57 -31.71
C LEU A 17 13.89 11.81 -32.55
N ASN A 18 13.46 10.85 -33.39
CA ASN A 18 14.34 10.16 -34.33
C ASN A 18 14.70 11.00 -35.57
N ILE A 19 13.88 12.00 -35.94
CA ILE A 19 14.05 12.80 -37.16
C ILE A 19 14.71 14.16 -36.86
N SER A 20 14.44 14.72 -35.69
CA SER A 20 14.97 16.03 -35.26
C SER A 20 15.65 15.92 -33.90
N SER A 21 16.64 16.79 -33.65
CA SER A 21 17.22 16.94 -32.30
C SER A 21 16.12 17.27 -31.30
N ALA A 22 16.12 16.56 -30.19
CA ALA A 22 15.10 16.71 -29.16
C ALA A 22 15.01 18.13 -28.61
N ASP A 23 13.80 18.69 -28.65
CA ASP A 23 13.45 19.90 -27.90
C ASP A 23 12.76 19.54 -26.57
N GLU A 24 12.72 20.51 -25.65
CA GLU A 24 12.18 20.30 -24.30
C GLU A 24 10.70 19.89 -24.33
N GLU A 25 9.94 20.43 -25.28
CA GLU A 25 8.51 20.17 -25.44
C GLU A 25 8.24 18.73 -25.89
N THR A 26 8.91 18.24 -26.94
CA THR A 26 8.71 16.88 -27.43
C THR A 26 9.12 15.86 -26.39
N GLY A 27 10.25 16.05 -25.71
CA GLY A 27 10.69 15.16 -24.64
C GLY A 27 9.71 15.12 -23.46
N THR A 28 9.18 16.28 -23.06
CA THR A 28 8.21 16.38 -21.97
C THR A 28 6.91 15.65 -22.32
N ASN A 29 6.42 15.83 -23.55
CA ASN A 29 5.21 15.18 -23.99
C ASN A 29 5.37 13.67 -24.19
N LEU A 30 6.55 13.20 -24.62
CA LEU A 30 6.89 11.77 -24.65
C LEU A 30 6.84 11.16 -23.25
N LEU A 31 7.48 11.79 -22.25
CA LEU A 31 7.48 11.29 -20.87
C LEU A 31 6.08 11.24 -20.27
N LYS A 32 5.23 12.23 -20.57
CA LYS A 32 3.81 12.21 -20.19
C LYS A 32 3.05 11.08 -20.88
N ALA A 33 3.28 10.88 -22.18
CA ALA A 33 2.65 9.81 -22.93
C ALA A 33 3.02 8.44 -22.32
N TYR A 34 4.30 8.20 -22.03
CA TYR A 34 4.75 7.00 -21.33
C TYR A 34 4.11 6.82 -19.95
N ARG A 35 4.05 7.89 -19.15
CA ARG A 35 3.46 7.85 -17.81
C ARG A 35 1.98 7.45 -17.85
N PHE A 36 1.24 7.95 -18.83
CA PHE A 36 -0.18 7.64 -18.98
C PHE A 36 -0.47 6.34 -19.76
N ASP A 37 0.50 5.83 -20.54
CA ASP A 37 0.39 4.54 -21.22
C ASP A 37 0.53 3.35 -20.27
N ASN A 38 1.16 3.54 -19.11
CA ASN A 38 1.35 2.52 -18.07
C ASN A 38 2.17 1.29 -18.53
N ASN A 39 2.92 1.40 -19.62
CA ASN A 39 3.84 0.36 -20.13
C ASN A 39 5.29 0.66 -19.75
N CYS A 40 5.56 0.62 -18.45
CA CYS A 40 6.82 1.05 -17.84
C CYS A 40 8.07 0.39 -18.43
N THR A 41 8.03 -0.93 -18.62
CA THR A 41 9.18 -1.68 -19.16
C THR A 41 9.57 -1.20 -20.54
N GLN A 42 8.59 -1.01 -21.44
CA GLN A 42 8.84 -0.54 -22.79
C GLN A 42 9.28 0.92 -22.79
N SER A 43 8.64 1.77 -21.99
CA SER A 43 9.01 3.19 -21.88
C SER A 43 10.48 3.35 -21.52
N PHE A 44 10.97 2.69 -20.46
CA PHE A 44 12.38 2.80 -20.08
C PHE A 44 13.36 2.15 -21.05
N GLN A 45 12.95 1.11 -21.79
CA GLN A 45 13.76 0.56 -22.88
C GLN A 45 13.91 1.56 -24.02
N ASN A 46 12.81 2.21 -24.43
CA ASN A 46 12.81 3.20 -25.50
C ASN A 46 13.58 4.46 -25.08
N LEU A 47 13.43 4.92 -23.83
CA LEU A 47 14.15 6.08 -23.29
C LEU A 47 15.68 5.95 -23.42
N ARG A 48 16.24 4.74 -23.28
CA ARG A 48 17.70 4.52 -23.46
C ARG A 48 18.19 4.75 -24.88
N ALA A 49 17.31 4.65 -25.89
CA ALA A 49 17.68 4.87 -27.28
C ALA A 49 17.82 6.36 -27.65
N PHE A 50 17.33 7.27 -26.81
CA PHE A 50 17.23 8.70 -27.12
C PHE A 50 18.25 9.59 -26.39
N GLU A 51 19.34 9.04 -25.83
CA GLU A 51 20.39 9.80 -25.10
C GLU A 51 19.84 10.79 -24.06
N ILE A 52 18.90 10.31 -23.24
CA ILE A 52 18.08 11.14 -22.35
C ILE A 52 18.87 11.81 -21.22
N GLU A 53 20.12 11.40 -21.01
CA GLU A 53 21.07 12.11 -20.14
C GLU A 53 21.24 13.59 -20.52
N ASN A 54 21.08 13.94 -21.81
CA ASN A 54 21.06 15.34 -22.25
C ASN A 54 19.76 16.09 -21.92
N PHE A 55 18.66 15.38 -21.68
CA PHE A 55 17.33 15.91 -21.38
C PHE A 55 17.15 16.22 -19.90
N LEU A 56 17.88 15.54 -19.01
CA LEU A 56 17.81 15.75 -17.56
C LEU A 56 18.45 17.08 -17.10
N LYS A 57 18.81 17.98 -18.04
CA LYS A 57 19.40 19.30 -17.73
C LYS A 57 18.35 20.33 -17.35
N THR A 58 17.10 20.20 -17.81
CA THR A 58 16.02 21.15 -17.47
C THR A 58 15.15 20.63 -16.34
N ASN A 59 14.61 21.56 -15.55
CA ASN A 59 13.73 21.24 -14.41
C ASN A 59 12.45 20.52 -14.87
N THR A 60 11.88 20.94 -16.01
CA THR A 60 10.62 20.38 -16.56
C THR A 60 10.78 18.90 -16.92
N LEU A 61 11.80 18.57 -17.72
CA LEU A 61 12.06 17.22 -18.18
C LEU A 61 12.45 16.31 -17.02
N ALA A 62 13.33 16.79 -16.14
CA ALA A 62 13.75 16.08 -14.95
C ALA A 62 12.55 15.69 -14.07
N LYS A 63 11.61 16.62 -13.84
CA LYS A 63 10.38 16.34 -13.08
C LYS A 63 9.52 15.26 -13.74
N GLU A 64 9.26 15.35 -15.03
CA GLU A 64 8.43 14.34 -15.70
C GLU A 64 9.11 12.96 -15.75
N PHE A 65 10.44 12.92 -15.88
CA PHE A 65 11.20 11.67 -15.79
C PHE A 65 11.08 11.04 -14.39
N LEU A 66 11.21 11.85 -13.33
CA LEU A 66 11.05 11.39 -11.96
C LEU A 66 9.61 10.96 -11.67
N ASN A 67 8.61 11.67 -12.20
CA ASN A 67 7.19 11.29 -12.11
C ASN A 67 6.94 9.92 -12.76
N LEU A 68 7.46 9.71 -13.96
CA LEU A 68 7.41 8.41 -14.65
C LEU A 68 8.09 7.31 -13.82
N SER A 69 9.29 7.59 -13.29
CA SER A 69 10.07 6.65 -12.48
C SER A 69 9.31 6.20 -11.23
N LEU A 70 8.73 7.15 -10.49
CA LEU A 70 7.93 6.85 -9.30
C LEU A 70 6.63 6.13 -9.66
N ALA A 71 5.92 6.58 -10.70
CA ALA A 71 4.66 5.96 -11.14
C ALA A 71 4.84 4.50 -11.55
N CYS A 72 5.94 4.21 -12.24
CA CYS A 72 6.27 2.88 -12.71
C CYS A 72 6.88 1.96 -11.64
N ASN A 73 7.16 2.49 -10.44
CA ASN A 73 8.04 1.85 -9.47
C ASN A 73 9.35 1.33 -10.12
N CYS A 74 9.79 2.02 -11.17
CA CYS A 74 10.93 1.65 -11.98
C CYS A 74 11.90 2.80 -11.88
N ILE A 75 12.75 2.72 -10.87
CA ILE A 75 13.85 3.64 -10.73
C ILE A 75 14.93 3.06 -11.64
N GLY A 76 15.17 3.72 -12.78
CA GLY A 76 16.03 3.26 -13.87
C GLY A 76 17.43 2.82 -13.44
N PRO A 77 18.26 2.34 -14.37
CA PRO A 77 19.61 1.88 -14.06
C PRO A 77 20.39 2.96 -13.27
N ALA A 78 21.18 2.49 -12.29
CA ALA A 78 21.76 3.30 -11.23
C ALA A 78 22.50 4.55 -11.76
N GLY A 79 21.90 5.73 -11.56
CA GLY A 79 22.50 7.03 -11.88
C GLY A 79 21.49 8.05 -12.40
N GLU A 80 20.56 7.65 -13.27
CA GLU A 80 19.63 8.57 -13.96
C GLU A 80 18.69 9.30 -12.98
N PHE A 81 18.19 8.59 -11.95
CA PHE A 81 17.34 9.21 -10.93
C PHE A 81 18.10 10.31 -10.18
N GLU A 82 19.35 10.07 -9.79
CA GLU A 82 20.16 11.09 -9.09
C GLU A 82 20.53 12.25 -10.02
N GLN A 83 20.83 11.97 -11.30
CA GLN A 83 21.07 13.01 -12.29
C GLN A 83 19.85 13.91 -12.48
N ALA A 84 18.65 13.32 -12.55
CA ALA A 84 17.39 14.05 -12.66
C ALA A 84 17.09 14.90 -11.41
N LEU A 85 17.68 14.59 -10.25
CA LEU A 85 17.55 15.44 -9.07
C LEU A 85 18.42 16.71 -9.15
N LEU A 86 19.54 16.70 -9.88
CA LEU A 86 20.51 17.80 -9.91
C LEU A 86 19.93 19.18 -10.30
N PRO A 87 19.09 19.32 -11.35
CA PRO A 87 18.55 20.63 -11.74
C PRO A 87 17.42 21.14 -10.82
N LEU A 88 16.99 20.35 -9.83
CA LEU A 88 15.85 20.66 -8.98
C LEU A 88 16.25 21.46 -7.73
N ASP A 89 15.33 22.32 -7.28
CA ASP A 89 15.48 23.02 -6.00
C ASP A 89 15.43 22.03 -4.82
N ALA A 90 15.75 22.52 -3.61
CA ALA A 90 15.78 21.67 -2.42
C ALA A 90 14.41 21.02 -2.12
N ASN A 91 13.31 21.72 -2.39
CA ASN A 91 11.95 21.25 -2.14
C ASN A 91 11.60 20.07 -3.04
N ASN A 92 11.72 20.21 -4.35
CA ASN A 92 11.42 19.14 -5.30
C ASN A 92 12.38 17.96 -5.11
N ARG A 93 13.68 18.21 -4.83
CA ARG A 93 14.61 17.12 -4.51
C ARG A 93 14.18 16.31 -3.30
N ALA A 94 13.74 16.97 -2.23
CA ALA A 94 13.25 16.29 -1.04
C ALA A 94 11.98 15.46 -1.33
N PHE A 95 11.04 16.01 -2.11
CA PHE A 95 9.85 15.29 -2.54
C PHE A 95 10.19 13.99 -3.28
N TYR A 96 11.02 14.06 -4.32
CA TYR A 96 11.34 12.89 -5.13
C TYR A 96 12.20 11.87 -4.39
N ARG A 97 13.11 12.30 -3.50
CA ARG A 97 13.87 11.37 -2.64
C ARG A 97 12.98 10.69 -1.59
N LEU A 98 12.01 11.40 -1.04
CA LEU A 98 11.03 10.78 -0.15
C LEU A 98 10.20 9.74 -0.93
N GLY A 99 9.76 10.09 -2.14
CA GLY A 99 9.06 9.18 -3.05
C GLY A 99 9.88 7.94 -3.40
N TYR A 100 11.17 8.11 -3.68
CA TYR A 100 12.10 7.01 -3.95
C TYR A 100 12.04 5.94 -2.83
N HIS A 101 12.21 6.34 -1.58
CA HIS A 101 12.18 5.38 -0.46
C HIS A 101 10.78 4.80 -0.24
N PHE A 102 9.74 5.60 -0.45
CA PHE A 102 8.35 5.16 -0.32
C PHE A 102 7.99 4.06 -1.32
N PHE A 103 8.19 4.30 -2.62
CA PHE A 103 7.80 3.36 -3.68
C PHE A 103 8.68 2.09 -3.70
N ARG A 104 9.92 2.18 -3.19
CA ARG A 104 10.79 0.99 -2.98
C ARG A 104 10.46 0.18 -1.73
N HIS A 105 9.49 0.59 -0.93
CA HIS A 105 9.16 -0.03 0.35
C HIS A 105 10.33 -0.06 1.35
N GLU A 106 11.23 0.93 1.28
CA GLU A 106 12.39 1.08 2.17
C GLU A 106 11.98 1.89 3.42
N ASN A 107 11.16 1.31 4.29
CA ASN A 107 10.54 2.01 5.41
C ASN A 107 11.57 2.70 6.35
N ASP A 108 12.68 2.04 6.69
CA ASP A 108 13.70 2.62 7.57
C ASP A 108 14.32 3.87 6.94
N SER A 109 14.75 3.77 5.67
CA SER A 109 15.29 4.90 4.90
C SER A 109 14.27 6.02 4.73
N LEU A 110 13.00 5.67 4.45
CA LEU A 110 11.90 6.62 4.32
C LEU A 110 11.74 7.46 5.59
N PHE A 111 11.70 6.82 6.76
CA PHE A 111 11.48 7.52 8.02
C PHE A 111 12.70 8.33 8.46
N ILE A 112 13.92 7.82 8.25
CA ILE A 112 15.16 8.56 8.50
C ILE A 112 15.23 9.81 7.60
N PHE A 113 14.94 9.66 6.31
CA PHE A 113 14.94 10.77 5.36
C PHE A 113 13.89 11.82 5.71
N LYS A 114 12.65 11.38 5.98
CA LYS A 114 11.55 12.26 6.42
C LYS A 114 11.94 13.03 7.69
N ASN A 115 12.51 12.37 8.70
CA ASN A 115 12.89 13.04 9.95
C ASN A 115 14.03 14.06 9.75
N SER A 116 15.03 13.74 8.92
CA SER A 116 16.13 14.67 8.62
C SER A 116 15.71 15.89 7.78
N HIS A 117 14.61 15.80 7.02
CA HIS A 117 14.09 16.87 6.17
C HIS A 117 12.73 17.41 6.64
N ARG A 118 12.38 17.18 7.91
CA ARG A 118 11.02 17.43 8.43
C ARG A 118 10.56 18.86 8.24
N ASP A 119 11.37 19.86 8.59
CA ASP A 119 10.98 21.27 8.50
C ASP A 119 10.71 21.71 7.07
N LEU A 120 11.56 21.25 6.13
CA LEU A 120 11.42 21.54 4.71
C LEU A 120 10.17 20.86 4.12
N LEU A 121 9.93 19.59 4.45
CA LEU A 121 8.72 18.86 4.05
C LEU A 121 7.45 19.45 4.68
N ALA A 122 7.51 19.90 5.94
CA ALA A 122 6.37 20.52 6.61
C ALA A 122 5.95 21.83 5.95
N HIS A 123 6.92 22.60 5.45
CA HIS A 123 6.64 23.85 4.75
C HIS A 123 6.15 23.62 3.31
N SER A 124 6.81 22.75 2.55
CA SER A 124 6.54 22.58 1.11
C SER A 124 5.50 21.50 0.77
N TYR A 125 5.40 20.44 1.57
CA TYR A 125 4.53 19.27 1.31
C TYR A 125 3.84 18.76 2.59
N PRO A 126 3.05 19.60 3.28
CA PRO A 126 2.48 19.27 4.60
C PRO A 126 1.55 18.04 4.58
N SER A 127 0.73 17.87 3.54
CA SER A 127 -0.17 16.71 3.40
C SER A 127 0.60 15.41 3.20
N LEU A 128 1.68 15.47 2.42
CA LEU A 128 2.58 14.34 2.19
C LEU A 128 3.28 13.94 3.49
N LEU A 129 3.89 14.90 4.18
CA LEU A 129 4.54 14.66 5.47
C LEU A 129 3.58 14.00 6.45
N TYR A 130 2.36 14.54 6.58
CA TYR A 130 1.34 14.00 7.47
C TYR A 130 0.95 12.55 7.13
N SER A 131 0.81 12.22 5.85
CA SER A 131 0.48 10.84 5.44
C SER A 131 1.61 9.84 5.72
N VAL A 132 2.88 10.25 5.56
CA VAL A 132 4.04 9.42 5.94
C VAL A 132 4.19 9.30 7.46
N GLU A 133 3.92 10.36 8.23
CA GLU A 133 3.91 10.31 9.70
C GLU A 133 2.83 9.35 10.23
N LYS A 134 1.66 9.25 9.58
CA LYS A 134 0.65 8.24 9.94
C LYS A 134 1.15 6.82 9.74
N LEU A 135 1.89 6.56 8.66
CA LEU A 135 2.48 5.25 8.38
C LEU A 135 3.49 4.83 9.44
N GLU A 136 4.39 5.74 9.83
CA GLU A 136 5.38 5.50 10.88
C GLU A 136 4.72 5.23 12.24
N ASN A 137 3.68 6.00 12.57
CA ASN A 137 2.98 5.90 13.85
C ASN A 137 1.93 4.76 13.89
N PHE A 138 1.79 3.99 12.81
CA PHE A 138 0.81 2.91 12.75
C PHE A 138 1.11 1.81 13.78
N ARG A 139 0.16 1.58 14.69
CA ARG A 139 0.25 0.53 15.70
C ARG A 139 -0.62 -0.65 15.33
N ARG A 140 0.02 -1.82 15.23
CA ARG A 140 -0.66 -3.09 14.94
C ARG A 140 -1.37 -3.63 16.18
N LEU A 141 -2.59 -4.11 15.99
CA LEU A 141 -3.31 -4.96 16.93
C LEU A 141 -2.54 -6.27 17.15
N SER A 142 -2.61 -6.83 18.36
CA SER A 142 -1.93 -8.07 18.70
C SER A 142 -2.80 -9.30 18.36
N PRO A 143 -2.38 -10.18 17.43
CA PRO A 143 -3.11 -11.41 17.12
C PRO A 143 -3.19 -12.38 18.29
N GLY A 144 -2.12 -12.44 19.10
CA GLY A 144 -2.07 -13.30 20.29
C GLY A 144 -3.05 -12.83 21.36
N LEU A 145 -3.14 -11.51 21.59
CA LEU A 145 -4.11 -10.94 22.50
C LEU A 145 -5.54 -11.22 22.02
N ALA A 146 -5.83 -11.03 20.74
CA ALA A 146 -7.14 -11.32 20.16
C ALA A 146 -7.53 -12.80 20.36
N ALA A 147 -6.62 -13.74 20.09
CA ALA A 147 -6.84 -15.16 20.33
C ALA A 147 -7.09 -15.46 21.83
N GLY A 148 -6.27 -14.89 22.71
CA GLY A 148 -6.38 -15.07 24.16
C GLY A 148 -7.70 -14.54 24.74
N MET A 149 -8.13 -13.35 24.31
CA MET A 149 -9.46 -12.81 24.68
C MET A 149 -10.56 -13.79 24.26
N SER A 150 -10.51 -14.27 23.02
CA SER A 150 -11.51 -15.20 22.47
C SER A 150 -11.51 -16.59 23.09
N ALA A 151 -10.42 -17.00 23.74
CA ALA A 151 -10.38 -18.22 24.54
C ALA A 151 -11.16 -18.05 25.85
N ILE A 152 -11.11 -16.87 26.47
CA ILE A 152 -11.87 -16.59 27.69
C ILE A 152 -13.35 -16.39 27.36
N LEU A 153 -13.64 -15.55 26.37
CA LEU A 153 -14.99 -15.21 25.95
C LEU A 153 -15.09 -15.29 24.43
N PRO A 154 -15.82 -16.28 23.87
CA PRO A 154 -15.96 -16.43 22.43
C PRO A 154 -16.39 -15.13 21.72
N GLY A 155 -15.72 -14.80 20.62
CA GLY A 155 -15.95 -13.58 19.84
C GLY A 155 -15.26 -12.31 20.34
N SER A 156 -14.78 -12.24 21.59
CA SER A 156 -14.21 -11.00 22.14
C SER A 156 -12.94 -10.52 21.41
N GLY A 157 -12.11 -11.41 20.88
CA GLY A 157 -10.97 -11.05 20.04
C GLY A 157 -11.35 -10.48 18.67
N LYS A 158 -12.49 -10.91 18.12
CA LYS A 158 -13.06 -10.34 16.88
C LYS A 158 -13.63 -8.95 17.14
N ALA A 159 -14.30 -8.76 18.29
CA ALA A 159 -14.75 -7.45 18.76
C ALA A 159 -13.56 -6.48 18.97
N TYR A 160 -12.48 -6.93 19.61
CA TYR A 160 -11.22 -6.18 19.72
C TYR A 160 -10.67 -5.74 18.36
N SER A 161 -10.82 -6.59 17.34
CA SER A 161 -10.39 -6.32 15.96
C SER A 161 -11.42 -5.49 15.16
N GLY A 162 -12.55 -5.11 15.75
CA GLY A 162 -13.62 -4.32 15.12
C GLY A 162 -14.63 -5.13 14.32
N PHE A 163 -14.53 -6.46 14.28
CA PHE A 163 -15.46 -7.36 13.59
C PHE A 163 -16.59 -7.81 14.53
N TRP A 164 -17.47 -6.87 14.88
CA TRP A 164 -18.55 -7.09 15.85
C TRP A 164 -19.60 -8.12 15.39
N GLY A 165 -19.91 -8.16 14.09
CA GLY A 165 -20.82 -9.19 13.54
C GLY A 165 -20.28 -10.60 13.78
N ASP A 166 -19.02 -10.83 13.43
CA ASP A 166 -18.38 -12.13 13.62
C ASP A 166 -18.19 -12.48 15.11
N ALA A 167 -17.98 -11.47 15.96
CA ALA A 167 -17.93 -11.62 17.41
C ALA A 167 -19.25 -12.19 17.95
N LEU A 168 -20.38 -11.58 17.58
CA LEU A 168 -21.71 -12.02 18.01
C LEU A 168 -22.03 -13.43 17.50
N MET A 169 -21.73 -13.72 16.23
CA MET A 169 -21.95 -15.06 15.67
C MET A 169 -21.13 -16.13 16.40
N SER A 170 -19.87 -15.81 16.73
CA SER A 170 -19.00 -16.74 17.47
C SER A 170 -19.54 -17.03 18.86
N LEU A 171 -19.98 -15.99 19.58
CA LEU A 171 -20.61 -16.15 20.88
C LEU A 171 -21.87 -17.01 20.77
N ALA A 172 -22.79 -16.68 19.84
CA ALA A 172 -24.04 -17.39 19.65
C ALA A 172 -23.84 -18.87 19.32
N PHE A 173 -22.98 -19.20 18.35
CA PHE A 173 -22.73 -20.59 17.96
C PHE A 173 -22.07 -21.38 19.08
N VAL A 174 -21.03 -20.86 19.74
CA VAL A 174 -20.34 -21.62 20.80
C VAL A 174 -21.28 -21.83 21.99
N SER A 175 -21.93 -20.77 22.47
CA SER A 175 -22.82 -20.82 23.64
C SER A 175 -24.07 -21.66 23.42
N THR A 176 -24.75 -21.52 22.28
CA THR A 176 -25.97 -22.29 21.99
C THR A 176 -25.66 -23.77 21.90
N ASN A 177 -24.60 -24.15 21.18
CA ASN A 177 -24.21 -25.56 21.06
C ASN A 177 -23.69 -26.12 22.39
N ALA A 178 -22.94 -25.34 23.16
CA ALA A 178 -22.52 -25.75 24.51
C ALA A 178 -23.74 -25.99 25.42
N TRP A 179 -24.73 -25.10 25.37
CA TRP A 179 -25.97 -25.25 26.13
C TRP A 179 -26.79 -26.48 25.69
N LEU A 180 -26.92 -26.72 24.38
CA LEU A 180 -27.57 -27.93 23.85
C LEU A 180 -26.83 -29.21 24.25
N SER A 181 -25.51 -29.19 24.24
CA SER A 181 -24.66 -30.30 24.71
C SER A 181 -24.91 -30.58 26.19
N TYR A 182 -24.84 -29.54 27.02
CA TYR A 182 -25.15 -29.62 28.45
C TYR A 182 -26.53 -30.22 28.71
N ARG A 183 -27.57 -29.72 28.04
CA ARG A 183 -28.94 -30.24 28.14
C ARG A 183 -29.05 -31.71 27.70
N GLY A 184 -28.24 -32.13 26.73
CA GLY A 184 -28.16 -33.51 26.28
C GLY A 184 -27.58 -34.43 27.35
N PHE A 185 -26.44 -34.03 27.94
CA PHE A 185 -25.76 -34.80 28.97
C PHE A 185 -26.52 -34.81 30.31
N ASP A 186 -27.14 -33.70 30.70
CA ASP A 186 -27.97 -33.60 31.90
C ASP A 186 -29.13 -34.63 31.88
N LYS A 187 -29.75 -34.85 30.70
CA LYS A 187 -30.88 -35.78 30.56
C LYS A 187 -30.50 -37.26 30.46
N LYS A 188 -29.39 -37.59 29.79
CA LYS A 188 -29.05 -38.98 29.40
C LYS A 188 -27.64 -39.41 29.80
N GLY A 189 -26.93 -38.58 30.55
CA GLY A 189 -25.51 -38.80 30.87
C GLY A 189 -24.68 -39.03 29.62
N VAL A 190 -23.59 -39.78 29.78
CA VAL A 190 -22.65 -40.12 28.70
C VAL A 190 -23.26 -40.91 27.54
N GLN A 191 -24.47 -41.47 27.71
CA GLN A 191 -25.22 -42.17 26.65
C GLN A 191 -25.94 -41.19 25.69
N SER A 192 -25.82 -39.88 25.91
CA SER A 192 -26.47 -38.86 25.09
C SER A 192 -25.77 -38.65 23.75
N ALA A 193 -26.32 -39.22 22.68
CA ALA A 193 -25.86 -38.94 21.33
C ALA A 193 -25.88 -37.43 20.99
N SER A 194 -26.95 -36.73 21.36
CA SER A 194 -27.06 -35.28 21.14
C SER A 194 -26.06 -34.48 21.97
N GLY A 195 -25.75 -34.94 23.19
CA GLY A 195 -24.70 -34.34 24.04
C GLY A 195 -23.34 -34.34 23.32
N TRP A 196 -22.93 -35.49 22.80
CA TRP A 196 -21.69 -35.65 22.06
C TRP A 196 -21.67 -34.87 20.74
N ILE A 197 -22.75 -34.89 19.96
CA ILE A 197 -22.84 -34.16 18.69
C ILE A 197 -22.68 -32.66 18.91
N PHE A 198 -23.51 -32.05 19.77
CA PHE A 198 -23.42 -30.62 20.02
C PHE A 198 -22.16 -30.22 20.77
N GLY A 199 -21.60 -31.11 21.59
CA GLY A 199 -20.33 -30.90 22.29
C GLY A 199 -19.16 -30.85 21.31
N GLY A 200 -19.09 -31.79 20.37
CA GLY A 200 -18.09 -31.78 19.30
C GLY A 200 -18.20 -30.55 18.39
N ILE A 201 -19.43 -30.17 18.03
CA ILE A 201 -19.70 -28.95 17.26
C ILE A 201 -19.25 -27.71 18.03
N SER A 202 -19.63 -27.58 19.30
CA SER A 202 -19.23 -26.46 20.16
C SER A 202 -17.72 -26.36 20.29
N LEU A 203 -17.04 -27.50 20.52
CA LEU A 203 -15.58 -27.57 20.59
C LEU A 203 -14.92 -27.12 19.27
N GLY A 204 -15.43 -27.59 18.14
CA GLY A 204 -14.95 -27.18 16.81
C GLY A 204 -15.10 -25.68 16.59
N PHE A 205 -16.28 -25.12 16.87
CA PHE A 205 -16.51 -23.68 16.76
C PHE A 205 -15.67 -22.87 17.76
N TYR A 206 -15.44 -23.38 18.96
CA TYR A 206 -14.63 -22.72 19.98
C TYR A 206 -13.17 -22.61 19.54
N LEU A 207 -12.56 -23.71 19.07
CA LEU A 207 -11.19 -23.71 18.55
C LEU A 207 -11.07 -22.83 17.29
N GLY A 208 -12.02 -22.96 16.36
CA GLY A 208 -12.10 -22.12 15.17
C GLY A 208 -12.26 -20.64 15.49
N ASN A 209 -13.01 -20.30 16.56
CA ASN A 209 -13.15 -18.93 17.03
C ASN A 209 -11.83 -18.35 17.54
N ILE A 210 -11.05 -19.10 18.32
CA ILE A 210 -9.75 -18.64 18.85
C ILE A 210 -8.80 -18.33 17.69
N TRP A 211 -8.62 -19.28 16.77
CA TRP A 211 -7.77 -19.10 15.59
C TRP A 211 -8.26 -17.94 14.72
N GLY A 212 -9.57 -17.91 14.43
CA GLY A 212 -10.19 -16.86 13.62
C GLY A 212 -10.10 -15.47 14.25
N SER A 213 -9.98 -15.37 15.57
CA SER A 213 -9.80 -14.07 16.25
C SER A 213 -8.39 -13.53 16.07
N GLY A 214 -7.37 -14.40 16.14
CA GLY A 214 -6.00 -14.01 15.80
C GLY A 214 -5.88 -13.61 14.33
N HIS A 215 -6.55 -14.33 13.43
CA HIS A 215 -6.61 -13.99 12.01
C HIS A 215 -7.30 -12.64 11.77
N ALA A 216 -8.45 -12.39 12.40
CA ALA A 216 -9.17 -11.12 12.30
C ALA A 216 -8.30 -9.91 12.67
N ALA A 217 -7.48 -10.02 13.71
CA ALA A 217 -6.54 -8.96 14.09
C ALA A 217 -5.48 -8.69 13.00
N ARG A 218 -4.96 -9.75 12.35
CA ARG A 218 -4.03 -9.61 11.21
C ARG A 218 -4.69 -8.93 10.02
N THR A 219 -5.88 -9.39 9.64
CA THR A 219 -6.65 -8.80 8.55
C THR A 219 -6.96 -7.32 8.82
N ARG A 220 -7.32 -6.97 10.06
CA ARG A 220 -7.55 -5.57 10.43
C ARG A 220 -6.28 -4.73 10.28
N ASN A 221 -5.13 -5.27 10.70
CA ASN A 221 -3.85 -4.58 10.57
C ASN A 221 -3.46 -4.36 9.11
N GLU A 222 -3.63 -5.37 8.26
CA GLU A 222 -3.34 -5.30 6.82
C GLU A 222 -4.21 -4.23 6.17
N LEU A 223 -5.54 -4.30 6.35
CA LEU A 223 -6.47 -3.32 5.79
C LEU A 223 -6.20 -1.88 6.26
N GLN A 224 -5.83 -1.69 7.54
CA GLN A 224 -5.50 -0.37 8.05
C GLN A 224 -4.18 0.16 7.49
N TYR A 225 -3.16 -0.70 7.39
CA TYR A 225 -1.88 -0.33 6.82
C TYR A 225 -2.00 0.00 5.33
N GLU A 226 -2.70 -0.83 4.55
CA GLU A 226 -2.98 -0.59 3.13
C GLU A 226 -3.71 0.74 2.92
N LYS A 227 -4.73 1.03 3.73
CA LYS A 227 -5.43 2.31 3.67
C LYS A 227 -4.50 3.51 3.89
N LEU A 228 -3.59 3.42 4.86
CA LEU A 228 -2.61 4.48 5.12
C LEU A 228 -1.58 4.59 3.99
N TYR A 229 -1.17 3.46 3.44
CA TYR A 229 -0.22 3.40 2.32
C TYR A 229 -0.84 4.03 1.07
N ASP A 230 -2.10 3.70 0.76
CA ASP A 230 -2.84 4.28 -0.35
C ASP A 230 -3.08 5.78 -0.16
N GLU A 231 -3.35 6.23 1.07
CA GLU A 231 -3.44 7.66 1.39
C GLU A 231 -2.12 8.38 1.08
N ALA A 232 -0.97 7.82 1.50
CA ALA A 232 0.34 8.38 1.20
C ALA A 232 0.67 8.34 -0.30
N LYS A 233 0.39 7.22 -0.96
CA LYS A 233 0.57 7.04 -2.40
C LYS A 233 -0.24 8.06 -3.20
N ASN A 234 -1.50 8.28 -2.84
CA ASN A 234 -2.35 9.29 -3.49
C ASN A 234 -1.83 10.71 -3.25
N ASN A 235 -1.28 11.02 -2.08
CA ASN A 235 -0.62 12.31 -1.86
C ASN A 235 0.59 12.50 -2.78
N PHE A 236 1.41 11.47 -3.02
CA PHE A 236 2.47 11.53 -4.04
C PHE A 236 1.89 11.81 -5.43
N HIS A 237 0.88 11.05 -5.86
CA HIS A 237 0.24 11.22 -7.17
C HIS A 237 -0.42 12.60 -7.36
N ASN A 238 -0.92 13.25 -6.31
CA ASN A 238 -1.49 14.60 -6.43
C ASN A 238 -0.45 15.68 -6.83
N HIS A 239 0.84 15.36 -6.73
CA HIS A 239 1.93 16.25 -7.13
C HIS A 239 2.47 15.96 -8.54
N PHE A 240 1.87 15.02 -9.30
CA PHE A 240 2.25 14.75 -10.70
C PHE A 240 1.12 14.23 -11.60
#